data_AF-R7LUJ7-F1
#
_entry.id   AF-R7LUJ7-F1
#
_cell.length_a   1.000
_cell.length_b   1.000
_cell.length_c   1.000
_cell.angle_alpha   90.00
_cell.angle_beta   90.00
_cell.angle_gamma   90.00
#
_symmetry.space_group_name_H-M   'P 1'
#
loop_
_entity.id
_entity.type
_entity.pdbx_description
1 polymer ?
#
loop_
_entity_poly.entity_id
_entity_poly.type
_entity_poly.pdbx_seq_one_letter_code
_entity_poly.pdbx_strand_id
1 'polypeptide(L)'
;MQNNITNDIEIKNNIDIENKQNNFLETTLGKTINTGIDIGIRAILPDYIEEQIIDIKDNLIKYGLKDGIKKSIDDAINLGKSAIGIISGNFENISQMQEAVKSGGIIDNISSLLDTVINRVHSNGLINSTVARTIKQGKNSILNNVEKNIENTFNNQIKALSYTEKYIQNWKNYLENKNFNGMEREYNKIKKEINYLAPIEKLLNEVKTIENLHNLINNNGQDFNLTNEQLELAEKL
;
A
#
# COMPACT_ATOMS: atom_id res chain seq x y z
N MET A 1 30.16 -14.24 -32.01
CA MET A 1 29.92 -14.18 -30.56
C MET A 1 28.91 -13.08 -30.24
N GLN A 2 27.64 -13.25 -30.64
CA GLN A 2 26.63 -12.18 -30.51
C GLN A 2 25.24 -12.69 -30.06
N ASN A 3 25.18 -13.92 -29.53
CA ASN A 3 23.94 -14.55 -29.08
C ASN A 3 23.86 -14.82 -27.56
N ASN A 4 24.84 -14.41 -26.77
CA ASN A 4 24.83 -14.64 -25.31
C ASN A 4 24.53 -13.37 -24.50
N ILE A 5 24.70 -12.17 -25.07
CA ILE A 5 24.49 -10.90 -24.35
C ILE A 5 22.99 -10.56 -24.28
N THR A 6 22.20 -10.94 -25.29
CA THR A 6 20.76 -10.65 -25.34
C THR A 6 19.96 -11.46 -24.32
N ASN A 7 20.33 -12.74 -24.10
CA ASN A 7 19.65 -13.62 -23.15
C ASN A 7 19.92 -13.23 -21.68
N ASP A 8 21.13 -12.78 -21.35
CA ASP A 8 21.47 -12.37 -19.98
C ASP A 8 20.81 -11.03 -19.58
N ILE A 9 20.51 -10.16 -20.55
CA ILE A 9 19.79 -8.89 -20.34
C ILE A 9 18.27 -9.15 -20.20
N GLU A 10 17.70 -10.09 -20.94
CA GLU A 10 16.29 -10.51 -20.77
C GLU A 10 16.03 -11.21 -19.44
N ILE A 11 16.95 -12.08 -18.99
CA ILE A 11 16.82 -12.81 -17.72
C ILE A 11 16.97 -11.87 -16.51
N LYS A 12 17.90 -10.90 -16.55
CA LYS A 12 18.03 -9.87 -15.49
C LYS A 12 16.81 -8.96 -15.38
N ASN A 13 16.18 -8.60 -16.50
CA ASN A 13 14.97 -7.78 -16.48
C ASN A 13 13.74 -8.55 -15.95
N ASN A 14 13.64 -9.86 -16.19
CA ASN A 14 12.54 -10.67 -15.66
C ASN A 14 12.65 -10.91 -14.13
N ILE A 15 13.86 -11.11 -13.60
CA ILE A 15 14.07 -11.29 -12.15
C ILE A 15 13.79 -9.98 -11.37
N ASP A 16 14.09 -8.83 -11.97
CA ASP A 16 13.83 -7.51 -11.36
C ASP A 16 12.35 -7.11 -11.43
N ILE A 17 11.65 -7.59 -12.47
CA ILE A 17 10.19 -7.49 -12.59
C ILE A 17 9.52 -8.40 -11.56
N GLU A 18 9.85 -9.69 -11.48
CA GLU A 18 9.26 -10.66 -10.54
C GLU A 18 9.47 -10.27 -9.06
N ASN A 19 10.63 -9.68 -8.72
CA ASN A 19 10.90 -9.14 -7.37
C ASN A 19 10.14 -7.83 -7.06
N LYS A 20 9.94 -6.93 -8.03
CA LYS A 20 9.05 -5.76 -7.86
C LYS A 20 7.57 -6.16 -7.85
N GLN A 21 7.26 -7.31 -8.44
CA GLN A 21 5.94 -7.87 -8.63
C GLN A 21 5.40 -8.58 -7.37
N ASN A 22 6.25 -9.09 -6.49
CA ASN A 22 5.85 -9.59 -5.16
C ASN A 22 5.58 -8.44 -4.16
N ASN A 23 6.08 -7.23 -4.42
CA ASN A 23 5.93 -6.10 -3.50
C ASN A 23 4.51 -5.51 -3.45
N PHE A 24 3.70 -5.59 -4.52
CA PHE A 24 2.36 -4.99 -4.54
C PHE A 24 1.35 -5.71 -3.64
N LEU A 25 1.25 -7.04 -3.72
CA LEU A 25 0.37 -7.81 -2.83
C LEU A 25 0.77 -7.66 -1.36
N GLU A 26 2.03 -7.33 -1.11
CA GLU A 26 2.57 -7.02 0.21
C GLU A 26 2.31 -5.57 0.66
N THR A 27 1.91 -4.67 -0.24
CA THR A 27 1.48 -3.31 0.15
C THR A 27 0.19 -3.34 0.94
N THR A 28 -0.03 -2.31 1.75
CA THR A 28 -1.30 -2.08 2.45
C THR A 28 -2.50 -2.16 1.50
N LEU A 29 -2.41 -1.58 0.30
CA LEU A 29 -3.49 -1.61 -0.68
C LEU A 29 -3.73 -3.01 -1.26
N GLY A 30 -2.67 -3.71 -1.68
CA GLY A 30 -2.76 -5.07 -2.22
C GLY A 30 -3.35 -6.07 -1.20
N LYS A 31 -2.87 -6.03 0.05
CA LYS A 31 -3.41 -6.85 1.15
C LYS A 31 -4.89 -6.57 1.41
N THR A 32 -5.27 -5.29 1.37
CA THR A 32 -6.65 -4.85 1.62
C THR A 32 -7.60 -5.36 0.55
N ILE A 33 -7.22 -5.24 -0.73
CA ILE A 33 -8.02 -5.73 -1.85
C ILE A 33 -8.16 -7.25 -1.78
N ASN A 34 -7.05 -7.97 -1.57
CA ASN A 34 -7.06 -9.43 -1.47
C ASN A 34 -7.97 -9.90 -0.33
N THR A 35 -7.91 -9.23 0.82
CA THR A 35 -8.78 -9.52 1.98
C THR A 35 -10.25 -9.28 1.64
N GLY A 36 -10.58 -8.17 0.96
CA GLY A 36 -11.95 -7.89 0.56
C GLY A 36 -12.52 -8.89 -0.45
N ILE A 37 -11.70 -9.35 -1.39
CA ILE A 37 -12.08 -10.42 -2.32
C ILE A 37 -12.33 -11.73 -1.57
N ASP A 38 -11.43 -12.12 -0.66
CA ASP A 38 -11.56 -13.36 0.13
C ASP A 38 -12.85 -13.37 0.98
N ILE A 39 -13.09 -12.30 1.72
CA ILE A 39 -14.32 -12.12 2.51
C ILE A 39 -15.54 -12.20 1.60
N GLY A 40 -15.51 -11.51 0.45
CA GLY A 40 -16.59 -11.50 -0.51
C GLY A 40 -16.92 -12.88 -1.06
N ILE A 41 -15.89 -13.64 -1.48
CA ILE A 41 -16.06 -14.98 -2.05
C ILE A 41 -16.59 -15.95 -0.98
N ARG A 42 -16.02 -15.94 0.23
CA ARG A 42 -16.49 -16.79 1.33
C ARG A 42 -17.95 -16.50 1.73
N ALA A 43 -18.35 -15.23 1.70
CA ALA A 43 -19.71 -14.84 2.02
C ALA A 43 -20.75 -15.39 1.04
N ILE A 44 -20.39 -15.57 -0.23
CA ILE A 44 -21.31 -16.08 -1.26
C ILE A 44 -21.14 -17.58 -1.53
N LEU A 45 -20.06 -18.19 -1.05
CA LEU A 45 -19.77 -19.63 -1.13
C LEU A 45 -19.49 -20.24 0.26
N PRO A 46 -20.39 -20.13 1.25
CA PRO A 46 -20.11 -20.59 2.62
C PRO A 46 -19.96 -22.12 2.73
N ASP A 47 -20.59 -22.88 1.84
CA ASP A 47 -20.67 -24.35 1.90
C ASP A 47 -19.71 -25.07 0.93
N TYR A 48 -18.80 -24.33 0.28
CA TYR A 48 -17.91 -24.88 -0.75
C TYR A 48 -16.53 -25.24 -0.19
N ILE A 49 -15.88 -26.24 -0.80
CA ILE A 49 -14.58 -26.76 -0.37
C ILE A 49 -13.50 -25.68 -0.57
N GLU A 50 -12.65 -25.51 0.43
CA GLU A 50 -11.56 -24.53 0.46
C GLU A 50 -10.66 -24.60 -0.80
N GLU A 51 -10.42 -25.79 -1.34
CA GLU A 51 -9.63 -25.99 -2.58
C GLU A 51 -10.20 -25.25 -3.80
N GLN A 52 -11.54 -25.22 -3.97
CA GLN A 52 -12.16 -24.49 -5.09
C GLN A 52 -12.07 -22.97 -4.90
N ILE A 53 -12.09 -22.50 -3.64
CA ILE A 53 -11.87 -21.09 -3.30
C ILE A 53 -10.41 -20.72 -3.54
N ILE A 54 -9.47 -21.59 -3.17
CA ILE A 54 -8.03 -21.43 -3.45
C ILE A 54 -7.80 -21.33 -4.96
N ASP A 55 -8.39 -22.21 -5.76
CA ASP A 55 -8.25 -22.17 -7.22
C ASP A 55 -8.70 -20.82 -7.81
N ILE A 56 -9.83 -20.26 -7.34
CA ILE A 56 -10.28 -18.94 -7.80
C ILE A 56 -9.27 -17.86 -7.42
N LYS A 57 -8.74 -17.89 -6.18
CA LYS A 57 -7.79 -16.91 -5.67
C LYS A 57 -6.44 -16.96 -6.39
N ASP A 58 -5.88 -18.15 -6.57
CA ASP A 58 -4.62 -18.34 -7.26
C ASP A 58 -4.72 -17.89 -8.71
N ASN A 59 -5.86 -18.17 -9.36
CA ASN A 59 -6.11 -17.71 -10.72
C ASN A 59 -6.39 -16.20 -10.81
N LEU A 60 -6.94 -15.55 -9.78
CA LEU A 60 -7.02 -14.08 -9.70
C LEU A 60 -5.63 -13.44 -9.66
N ILE A 61 -4.75 -13.96 -8.82
CA ILE A 61 -3.36 -13.48 -8.72
C ILE A 61 -2.63 -13.72 -10.05
N LYS A 62 -2.73 -14.94 -10.58
CA LYS A 62 -2.06 -15.38 -11.82
C LYS A 62 -2.54 -14.65 -13.08
N TYR A 63 -3.82 -14.29 -13.16
CA TYR A 63 -4.41 -13.72 -14.38
C TYR A 63 -4.64 -12.22 -14.33
N GLY A 64 -3.88 -11.52 -13.47
CA GLY A 64 -3.70 -10.08 -13.63
C GLY A 64 -4.49 -9.24 -12.65
N LEU A 65 -4.84 -9.75 -11.45
CA LEU A 65 -5.27 -8.86 -10.36
C LEU A 65 -4.24 -7.75 -10.13
N LYS A 66 -2.95 -8.12 -10.11
CA LYS A 66 -1.87 -7.13 -9.99
C LYS A 66 -1.82 -6.18 -11.18
N ASP A 67 -1.84 -6.71 -12.40
CA ASP A 67 -1.66 -5.91 -13.61
C ASP A 67 -2.86 -5.01 -13.90
N GLY A 68 -4.09 -5.49 -13.61
CA GLY A 68 -5.32 -4.72 -13.75
C GLY A 68 -5.41 -3.58 -12.73
N ILE A 69 -5.00 -3.80 -11.48
CA ILE A 69 -4.95 -2.72 -10.48
C ILE A 69 -3.84 -1.73 -10.81
N LYS A 70 -2.65 -2.22 -11.19
CA LYS A 70 -1.55 -1.35 -11.64
C LYS A 70 -1.98 -0.47 -12.82
N LYS A 71 -2.64 -1.05 -13.82
CA LYS A 71 -3.17 -0.30 -14.97
C LYS A 71 -4.25 0.70 -14.57
N SER A 72 -5.15 0.35 -13.64
CA SER A 72 -6.17 1.28 -13.10
C SER A 72 -5.52 2.53 -12.50
N ILE A 73 -4.46 2.30 -11.71
CA ILE A 73 -3.66 3.35 -11.09
C ILE A 73 -2.96 4.17 -12.18
N ASP A 74 -2.33 3.52 -13.15
CA ASP A 74 -1.64 4.18 -14.29
C ASP A 74 -2.61 4.97 -15.20
N ASP A 75 -3.87 4.56 -15.31
CA ASP A 75 -4.89 5.29 -16.08
C ASP A 75 -5.41 6.51 -15.30
N ALA A 76 -5.50 6.42 -13.96
CA ALA A 76 -5.79 7.56 -13.09
C ALA A 76 -4.65 8.61 -13.09
N ILE A 77 -3.39 8.17 -13.29
CA ILE A 77 -2.19 9.03 -13.41
C ILE A 77 -2.31 10.03 -14.57
N ASN A 78 -2.97 9.64 -15.67
CA ASN A 78 -3.17 10.54 -16.81
C ASN A 78 -4.12 11.72 -16.51
N LEU A 79 -4.74 11.75 -15.32
CA LEU A 79 -5.63 12.82 -14.87
C LEU A 79 -4.96 13.85 -13.92
N GLY A 80 -3.70 13.68 -13.47
CA GLY A 80 -3.00 14.72 -12.68
C GLY A 80 -1.69 14.31 -11.94
N LYS A 81 -0.87 15.32 -11.56
CA LYS A 81 0.51 15.25 -11.01
C LYS A 81 0.67 14.61 -9.61
N SER A 82 0.20 13.38 -9.39
CA SER A 82 0.14 12.74 -8.07
C SER A 82 0.59 11.26 -8.09
N ALA A 83 1.58 10.92 -8.92
CA ALA A 83 1.67 9.59 -9.53
C ALA A 83 2.71 8.61 -8.95
N ILE A 84 3.78 9.08 -8.29
CA ILE A 84 4.87 8.17 -7.88
C ILE A 84 4.48 7.34 -6.65
N GLY A 85 3.58 7.88 -5.81
CA GLY A 85 3.19 7.25 -4.56
C GLY A 85 2.11 6.18 -4.65
N ILE A 86 1.23 6.22 -5.64
CA ILE A 86 0.11 5.27 -5.73
C ILE A 86 0.59 3.92 -6.28
N ILE A 87 1.56 3.92 -7.22
CA ILE A 87 2.16 2.71 -7.82
C ILE A 87 3.04 1.95 -6.81
N SER A 88 3.82 2.68 -6.02
CA SER A 88 4.76 2.12 -5.03
C SER A 88 4.12 1.83 -3.68
N GLY A 89 2.95 2.41 -3.41
CA GLY A 89 2.37 2.52 -2.06
C GLY A 89 2.92 3.71 -1.25
N ASN A 90 3.81 4.53 -1.82
CA ASN A 90 4.44 5.70 -1.21
C ASN A 90 3.67 7.03 -1.41
N PHE A 91 2.43 7.16 -0.94
CA PHE A 91 1.58 8.35 -1.20
C PHE A 91 2.25 9.68 -0.81
N GLU A 92 2.04 10.77 -1.57
CA GLU A 92 2.55 12.10 -1.16
C GLU A 92 1.65 12.74 -0.09
N ASN A 93 0.33 12.49 -0.13
CA ASN A 93 -0.65 13.00 0.84
C ASN A 93 -1.99 12.21 0.84
N ILE A 94 -2.84 12.51 1.83
CA ILE A 94 -4.16 11.88 2.04
C ILE A 94 -5.11 12.02 0.85
N SER A 95 -5.10 13.16 0.17
CA SER A 95 -6.04 13.40 -0.94
C SER A 95 -5.78 12.44 -2.10
N GLN A 96 -4.51 12.16 -2.40
CA GLN A 96 -4.13 11.14 -3.40
C GLN A 96 -4.60 9.74 -3.02
N MET A 97 -4.52 9.43 -1.73
CA MET A 97 -4.98 8.18 -1.17
C MET A 97 -6.51 8.02 -1.30
N GLN A 98 -7.27 9.09 -1.05
CA GLN A 98 -8.74 9.09 -1.17
C GLN A 98 -9.23 9.09 -2.62
N GLU A 99 -8.53 9.79 -3.52
CA GLU A 99 -8.86 9.82 -4.95
C GLU A 99 -8.61 8.46 -5.60
N ALA A 100 -7.48 7.79 -5.32
CA ALA A 100 -7.22 6.45 -5.87
C ALA A 100 -8.37 5.44 -5.61
N VAL A 101 -9.07 5.57 -4.47
CA VAL A 101 -10.25 4.76 -4.12
C VAL A 101 -11.48 5.14 -4.92
N LYS A 102 -11.76 6.45 -5.03
CA LYS A 102 -13.01 6.99 -5.56
C LYS A 102 -13.01 7.15 -7.08
N SER A 103 -11.86 7.46 -7.68
CA SER A 103 -11.76 7.85 -9.10
C SER A 103 -10.97 6.88 -9.97
N GLY A 104 -10.27 5.89 -9.39
CA GLY A 104 -9.26 5.11 -10.10
C GLY A 104 -9.73 3.92 -10.95
N GLY A 105 -11.02 3.59 -11.03
CA GLY A 105 -11.48 2.42 -11.81
C GLY A 105 -10.98 1.07 -11.26
N ILE A 106 -10.48 1.02 -10.03
CA ILE A 106 -9.99 -0.21 -9.38
C ILE A 106 -11.13 -1.24 -9.25
N ILE A 107 -12.31 -0.80 -8.83
CA ILE A 107 -13.49 -1.68 -8.67
C ILE A 107 -13.94 -2.23 -10.03
N ASP A 108 -13.95 -1.41 -11.08
CA ASP A 108 -14.33 -1.82 -12.44
C ASP A 108 -13.35 -2.83 -13.05
N ASN A 109 -12.05 -2.62 -12.82
CA ASN A 109 -11.02 -3.56 -13.24
C ASN A 109 -11.11 -4.88 -12.47
N ILE A 110 -11.35 -4.84 -11.15
CA ILE A 110 -11.61 -6.06 -10.36
C ILE A 110 -12.86 -6.79 -10.87
N SER A 111 -13.93 -6.06 -11.21
CA SER A 111 -15.15 -6.64 -11.80
C SER A 111 -14.85 -7.38 -13.11
N SER A 112 -14.07 -6.77 -14.00
CA SER A 112 -13.68 -7.35 -15.29
C SER A 112 -12.74 -8.56 -15.14
N LEU A 113 -11.82 -8.49 -14.17
CA LEU A 113 -10.93 -9.59 -13.83
C LEU A 113 -11.68 -10.76 -13.23
N LEU A 114 -12.64 -10.52 -12.34
CA LEU A 114 -13.51 -11.57 -11.79
C LEU A 114 -14.23 -12.30 -12.93
N ASP A 115 -14.83 -11.58 -13.87
CA ASP A 115 -15.50 -12.20 -15.02
C ASP A 115 -14.52 -13.07 -15.85
N THR A 116 -13.32 -12.55 -16.11
CA THR A 116 -12.28 -13.26 -16.87
C THR A 116 -11.83 -14.54 -16.16
N VAL A 117 -11.54 -14.45 -14.87
CA VAL A 117 -11.05 -15.58 -14.07
C VAL A 117 -12.14 -16.63 -13.93
N ILE A 118 -13.36 -16.25 -13.56
CA ILE A 118 -14.48 -17.20 -13.40
C ILE A 118 -14.72 -17.96 -14.70
N ASN A 119 -14.71 -17.28 -15.84
CA ASN A 119 -14.86 -17.93 -17.15
C ASN A 119 -13.74 -18.94 -17.43
N ARG A 120 -12.50 -18.58 -17.09
CA ARG A 120 -11.33 -19.44 -17.31
C ARG A 120 -11.30 -20.65 -16.38
N VAL A 121 -11.48 -20.46 -15.08
CA VAL A 121 -11.45 -21.59 -14.11
C VAL A 121 -12.61 -22.56 -14.34
N HIS A 122 -13.77 -22.07 -14.78
CA HIS A 122 -14.88 -22.90 -15.21
C HIS A 122 -14.55 -23.68 -16.49
N SER A 123 -13.99 -23.02 -17.50
CA SER A 123 -13.67 -23.67 -18.78
C SER A 123 -12.58 -24.74 -18.65
N ASN A 124 -11.69 -24.57 -17.67
CA ASN A 124 -10.63 -25.54 -17.35
C ASN A 124 -11.11 -26.67 -16.41
N GLY A 125 -12.38 -26.67 -16.00
CA GLY A 125 -12.97 -27.71 -15.15
C GLY A 125 -12.56 -27.64 -13.67
N LEU A 126 -11.90 -26.56 -13.22
CA LEU A 126 -11.49 -26.38 -11.82
C LEU A 126 -12.70 -26.07 -10.93
N ILE A 127 -13.71 -25.40 -11.48
CA ILE A 127 -14.99 -25.16 -10.81
C ILE A 127 -16.16 -25.60 -11.69
N ASN A 128 -17.24 -26.06 -11.08
CA ASN A 128 -18.45 -26.43 -11.80
C ASN A 128 -19.32 -25.20 -12.16
N SER A 129 -20.33 -25.43 -12.99
CA SER A 129 -21.23 -24.37 -13.49
C SER A 129 -22.05 -23.70 -12.39
N THR A 130 -22.37 -24.43 -11.31
CA THR A 130 -23.06 -23.87 -10.14
C THR A 130 -22.17 -22.87 -9.42
N VAL A 131 -20.93 -23.24 -9.10
CA VAL A 131 -19.94 -22.34 -8.47
C VAL A 131 -19.73 -21.09 -9.34
N ALA A 132 -19.49 -21.27 -10.63
CA ALA A 132 -19.27 -20.16 -11.55
C ALA A 132 -20.48 -19.20 -11.62
N ARG A 133 -21.70 -19.73 -11.62
CA ARG A 133 -22.93 -18.93 -11.62
C ARG A 133 -23.12 -18.19 -10.29
N THR A 134 -22.90 -18.86 -9.17
CA THR A 134 -23.02 -18.26 -7.83
C THR A 134 -22.08 -17.07 -7.69
N ILE A 135 -20.82 -17.19 -8.12
CA ILE A 135 -19.86 -16.08 -8.05
C ILE A 135 -20.29 -14.92 -8.96
N LYS A 136 -20.72 -15.20 -10.19
CA LYS A 136 -21.21 -14.15 -11.12
C LYS A 136 -22.42 -13.41 -10.56
N GLN A 137 -23.36 -14.12 -9.95
CA GLN A 137 -24.53 -13.52 -9.31
C GLN A 137 -24.17 -12.74 -8.04
N GLY A 138 -23.23 -13.25 -7.25
CA GLY A 138 -22.71 -12.63 -6.04
C GLY A 138 -21.62 -11.58 -6.27
N LYS A 139 -21.28 -11.26 -7.53
CA LYS A 139 -20.14 -10.38 -7.87
C LYS A 139 -20.21 -9.03 -7.17
N ASN A 140 -21.38 -8.40 -7.14
CA ASN A 140 -21.56 -7.12 -6.47
C ASN A 140 -21.29 -7.20 -4.97
N SER A 141 -21.60 -8.33 -4.32
CA SER A 141 -21.25 -8.54 -2.92
C SER A 141 -19.73 -8.61 -2.72
N ILE A 142 -18.99 -9.23 -3.64
CA ILE A 142 -17.52 -9.23 -3.62
C ILE A 142 -16.99 -7.80 -3.78
N LEU A 143 -17.44 -7.08 -4.80
CA LEU A 143 -17.00 -5.71 -5.08
C LEU A 143 -17.29 -4.77 -3.91
N ASN A 144 -18.46 -4.86 -3.30
CA ASN A 144 -18.83 -4.07 -2.12
C ASN A 144 -17.93 -4.39 -0.91
N ASN A 145 -17.51 -5.66 -0.74
CA ASN A 145 -16.58 -6.02 0.33
C ASN A 145 -15.18 -5.47 0.05
N VAL A 146 -14.73 -5.47 -1.20
CA VAL A 146 -13.47 -4.83 -1.59
C VAL A 146 -13.51 -3.33 -1.32
N GLU A 147 -14.54 -2.64 -1.80
CA GLU A 147 -14.71 -1.20 -1.60
C GLU A 147 -14.72 -0.81 -0.12
N LYS A 148 -15.51 -1.51 0.71
CA LYS A 148 -15.56 -1.27 2.16
C LYS A 148 -14.22 -1.52 2.86
N ASN A 149 -13.50 -2.58 2.48
CA ASN A 149 -12.20 -2.86 3.08
C ASN A 149 -11.16 -1.80 2.71
N ILE A 150 -11.18 -1.36 1.45
CA ILE A 150 -10.35 -0.24 0.97
C ILE A 150 -10.67 1.02 1.79
N GLU A 151 -11.94 1.41 1.87
CA GLU A 151 -12.38 2.60 2.61
C GLU A 151 -11.99 2.54 4.09
N ASN A 152 -12.24 1.42 4.77
CA ASN A 152 -11.91 1.23 6.17
C ASN A 152 -10.40 1.33 6.42
N THR A 153 -9.58 0.68 5.59
CA THR A 153 -8.13 0.71 5.73
C THR A 153 -7.61 2.12 5.53
N PHE A 154 -8.07 2.83 4.50
CA PHE A 154 -7.64 4.19 4.26
C PHE A 154 -8.11 5.17 5.34
N ASN A 155 -9.33 5.02 5.86
CA ASN A 155 -9.78 5.81 7.01
C ASN A 155 -8.89 5.60 8.24
N ASN A 156 -8.40 4.38 8.48
CA ASN A 156 -7.45 4.10 9.56
C ASN A 156 -6.08 4.73 9.30
N GLN A 157 -5.58 4.66 8.06
CA GLN A 157 -4.33 5.32 7.65
C GLN A 157 -4.40 6.84 7.82
N ILE A 158 -5.53 7.46 7.48
CA ILE A 158 -5.78 8.91 7.67
C ILE A 158 -5.73 9.29 9.15
N LYS A 159 -6.34 8.48 10.03
CA LYS A 159 -6.32 8.71 11.48
C LYS A 159 -4.90 8.61 12.04
N ALA A 160 -4.18 7.54 11.69
CA ALA A 160 -2.80 7.33 12.13
C ALA A 160 -1.88 8.46 11.65
N LEU A 161 -2.08 8.96 10.43
CA LEU A 161 -1.34 10.09 9.90
C LEU A 161 -1.62 11.36 10.70
N SER A 162 -2.90 11.67 10.96
CA SER A 162 -3.28 12.84 11.77
C SER A 162 -2.65 12.81 13.18
N TYR A 163 -2.59 11.63 13.81
CA TYR A 163 -1.90 11.47 15.09
C TYR A 163 -0.40 11.68 14.96
N THR A 164 0.22 11.13 13.93
CA THR A 164 1.65 11.28 13.68
C THR A 164 2.01 12.74 13.45
N GLU A 165 1.27 13.46 12.62
CA GLU A 165 1.44 14.90 12.39
C GLU A 165 1.30 15.70 13.69
N LYS A 166 0.30 15.38 14.52
CA LYS A 166 0.14 16.00 15.84
C LYS A 166 1.34 15.75 16.75
N TYR A 167 1.87 14.53 16.78
CA TYR A 167 3.05 14.21 17.60
C TYR A 167 4.30 14.93 17.08
N ILE A 168 4.46 15.05 15.76
CA ILE A 168 5.51 15.84 15.12
C ILE A 168 5.43 17.30 15.56
N GLN A 169 4.24 17.92 15.49
CA GLN A 169 4.06 19.31 15.91
C GLN A 169 4.35 19.50 17.41
N ASN A 170 3.90 18.58 18.26
CA ASN A 170 4.24 18.61 19.69
C ASN A 170 5.74 18.47 19.93
N TRP A 171 6.42 17.59 19.20
CA TRP A 171 7.87 17.41 19.28
C TRP A 171 8.60 18.70 18.92
N LYS A 172 8.21 19.36 17.82
CA LYS A 172 8.77 20.66 17.40
C LYS A 172 8.56 21.74 18.46
N ASN A 173 7.36 21.82 19.04
CA ASN A 173 7.08 22.74 20.15
C ASN A 173 7.98 22.45 21.36
N TYR A 174 8.24 21.19 21.70
CA TYR A 174 9.14 20.86 22.80
C TYR A 174 10.60 21.15 22.50
N LEU A 175 11.03 21.00 21.24
CA LEU A 175 12.35 21.43 20.77
C LEU A 175 12.55 22.93 20.98
N GLU A 176 11.60 23.75 20.52
CA GLU A 176 11.63 25.22 20.68
C GLU A 176 11.69 25.63 22.16
N ASN A 177 10.95 24.92 23.01
CA ASN A 177 10.91 25.15 24.46
C ASN A 177 12.08 24.49 25.22
N LYS A 178 13.06 23.90 24.53
CA LYS A 178 14.21 23.20 25.13
C LYS A 178 13.82 22.13 26.15
N ASN A 179 12.73 21.41 25.89
CA ASN A 179 12.17 20.39 26.79
C ASN A 179 12.40 18.99 26.23
N PHE A 180 13.55 18.39 26.59
CA PHE A 180 13.93 17.08 26.08
C PHE A 180 12.95 15.96 26.49
N ASN A 181 12.47 15.96 27.74
CA ASN A 181 11.51 14.93 28.20
C ASN A 181 10.20 14.97 27.40
N GLY A 182 9.75 16.17 27.02
CA GLY A 182 8.61 16.35 26.12
C GLY A 182 8.89 15.77 24.73
N MET A 183 10.07 16.09 24.16
CA MET A 183 10.50 15.55 22.87
C MET A 183 10.58 14.03 22.88
N GLU A 184 11.23 13.43 23.88
CA GLU A 184 11.37 11.97 24.03
C GLU A 184 10.01 11.28 24.03
N ARG A 185 9.04 11.83 24.77
CA ARG A 185 7.69 11.27 24.83
C ARG A 185 6.99 11.30 23.47
N GLU A 186 7.08 12.40 22.72
CA GLU A 186 6.43 12.50 21.41
C GLU A 186 7.19 11.73 20.33
N TYR A 187 8.52 11.69 20.38
CA TYR A 187 9.37 10.89 19.49
C TYR A 187 9.02 9.39 19.56
N ASN A 188 8.85 8.85 20.77
CA ASN A 188 8.42 7.46 20.95
C ASN A 188 7.04 7.18 20.36
N LYS A 189 6.11 8.14 20.40
CA LYS A 189 4.80 8.00 19.76
C LYS A 189 4.91 8.03 18.22
N ILE A 190 5.71 8.94 17.67
CA ILE A 190 5.99 9.01 16.23
C ILE A 190 6.55 7.67 15.73
N LYS A 191 7.59 7.15 16.41
CA LYS A 191 8.22 5.86 16.07
C LYS A 191 7.24 4.69 16.13
N LYS A 192 6.27 4.73 17.05
CA LYS A 192 5.23 3.70 17.13
C LYS A 192 4.27 3.79 15.96
N GLU A 193 3.71 4.97 15.68
CA GLU A 193 2.67 5.14 14.65
C GLU A 193 3.23 4.95 13.23
N ILE A 194 4.47 5.37 12.95
CA ILE A 194 5.06 5.28 11.61
C ILE A 194 5.18 3.83 11.11
N ASN A 195 5.31 2.85 12.01
CA ASN A 195 5.36 1.43 11.66
C ASN A 195 4.02 0.86 11.16
N TYR A 196 2.91 1.54 11.45
CA TYR A 196 1.57 1.15 11.00
C TYR A 196 1.10 1.91 9.77
N LEU A 197 1.83 2.97 9.39
CA LEU A 197 1.52 3.78 8.24
C LEU A 197 2.06 3.13 6.97
N ALA A 198 1.27 3.21 5.89
CA ALA A 198 1.81 3.05 4.55
C ALA A 198 2.96 4.05 4.37
N PRO A 199 3.99 3.71 3.57
CA PRO A 199 5.07 4.65 3.33
C PRO A 199 4.49 5.96 2.76
N ILE A 200 4.85 7.10 3.35
CA ILE A 200 4.48 8.42 2.85
C ILE A 200 5.78 9.21 2.80
N GLU A 201 6.34 9.41 1.61
CA GLU A 201 7.73 9.86 1.45
C GLU A 201 8.03 11.15 2.20
N LYS A 202 7.13 12.14 2.09
CA LYS A 202 7.26 13.41 2.79
C LYS A 202 7.30 13.24 4.31
N LEU A 203 6.44 12.37 4.85
CA LEU A 203 6.39 12.06 6.27
C LEU A 203 7.65 11.31 6.72
N LEU A 204 8.11 10.33 5.95
CA LEU A 204 9.30 9.56 6.26
C LEU A 204 10.55 10.44 6.32
N ASN A 205 10.68 11.39 5.37
CA ASN A 205 11.77 12.36 5.39
C ASN A 205 11.70 13.26 6.63
N GLU A 206 10.51 13.75 6.98
CA GLU A 206 10.33 14.58 8.18
C GLU A 206 10.63 13.81 9.49
N VAL A 207 10.16 12.57 9.60
CA VAL A 207 10.43 11.69 10.75
C VAL A 207 11.93 11.40 10.87
N LYS A 208 12.62 11.24 9.74
CA LYS A 208 14.07 11.02 9.71
C LYS A 208 14.86 12.25 10.18
N THR A 209 14.50 13.45 9.74
CA THR A 209 15.07 14.69 10.26
C THR A 209 14.86 14.80 11.78
N ILE A 210 13.66 14.47 12.26
CA ILE A 210 13.34 14.45 13.69
C ILE A 210 14.22 13.45 14.44
N GLU A 211 14.37 12.23 13.93
CA GLU A 211 15.25 11.21 14.52
C GLU A 211 16.70 11.69 14.61
N ASN A 212 17.23 12.27 13.53
CA ASN A 212 18.59 12.80 13.49
C ASN A 212 18.80 13.90 14.55
N LEU A 213 17.89 14.88 14.60
CA LEU A 213 17.95 15.98 15.58
C LEU A 213 17.78 15.48 17.01
N HIS A 214 16.84 14.57 17.24
CA HIS A 214 16.56 14.01 18.56
C HIS A 214 17.78 13.26 19.11
N ASN A 215 18.39 12.41 18.29
CA ASN A 215 19.58 11.67 18.65
C ASN A 215 20.79 12.59 18.89
N LEU A 216 20.96 13.63 18.06
CA LEU A 216 22.04 14.61 18.24
C LEU A 216 21.94 15.32 19.60
N ILE A 217 20.75 15.81 19.95
CA ILE A 217 20.50 16.49 21.23
C ILE A 217 20.70 15.53 22.39
N ASN A 218 20.17 14.30 22.30
CA ASN A 218 20.34 13.30 23.34
C ASN A 218 21.83 12.98 23.61
N ASN A 219 22.61 12.78 22.54
CA ASN A 219 24.02 12.42 22.62
C ASN A 219 24.91 13.59 23.09
N ASN A 220 24.50 14.84 22.85
CA ASN A 220 25.21 16.03 23.32
C ASN A 220 24.81 16.46 24.74
N GLY A 221 24.27 15.54 25.56
CA GLY A 221 23.90 15.84 26.94
C GLY A 221 22.69 16.75 27.05
N GLN A 222 21.74 16.64 26.11
CA GLN A 222 20.54 17.48 26.00
C GLN A 222 20.85 18.96 25.73
N ASP A 223 21.97 19.25 25.05
CA ASP A 223 22.28 20.60 24.59
C ASP A 223 21.46 20.95 23.33
N PHE A 224 20.73 22.06 23.41
CA PHE A 224 19.89 22.58 22.35
C PHE A 224 20.61 23.59 21.45
N ASN A 225 21.85 23.98 21.78
CA ASN A 225 22.62 24.94 21.01
C ASN A 225 23.29 24.24 19.81
N LEU A 226 22.48 23.87 18.82
CA LEU A 226 22.94 23.24 17.59
C LEU A 226 23.52 24.26 16.62
N THR A 227 24.62 23.92 15.95
CA THR A 227 25.18 24.75 14.87
C THR A 227 24.35 24.62 13.60
N ASN A 228 24.45 25.60 12.69
CA ASN A 228 23.79 25.52 11.38
C ASN A 228 24.24 24.29 10.58
N GLU A 229 25.52 23.91 10.69
CA GLU A 229 26.07 22.72 10.04
C GLU A 229 25.43 21.43 10.58
N GLN A 230 25.16 21.36 11.88
CA GLN A 230 24.47 20.23 12.50
C GLN A 230 23.00 20.13 12.08
N LEU A 231 22.31 21.27 11.95
CA LEU A 231 20.94 21.32 11.46
C LEU A 231 20.85 20.88 9.99
N GLU A 232 21.72 21.41 9.13
CA GLU A 232 21.78 20.98 7.72
C GLU A 232 22.12 19.51 7.55
N LEU A 233 23.02 18.97 8.38
CA LEU A 233 23.38 17.56 8.33
C LEU A 233 22.19 16.68 8.73
N ALA A 234 21.40 17.08 9.72
CA ALA A 234 20.21 16.35 10.14
C ALA A 234 19.11 16.31 9.07
N GLU A 235 19.05 17.30 8.17
CA GLU A 235 18.13 17.32 7.02
C GLU A 235 18.63 16.49 5.84
N LYS A 236 19.95 16.29 5.70
CA LYS A 236 20.58 15.60 4.56
C LYS A 236 20.78 14.10 4.76
N LEU A 237 20.81 13.63 6.01
CA LEU A 237 21.09 12.23 6.38
C LEU A 237 19.86 11.35 6.32
#